data_AF-A0A3C1L941-F1
#
_entry.id   AF-A0A3C1L941-F1
#
_cell.length_a   1.000
_cell.length_b   1.000
_cell.length_c   1.000
_cell.angle_alpha   90.00
_cell.angle_beta   90.00
_cell.angle_gamma   90.00
#
_symmetry.space_group_name_H-M   'P 1'
#
loop_
_entity.id
_entity.type
_entity.pdbx_description
1 polymer ?
#
loop_
_entity_poly.entity_id
_entity_poly.type
_entity_poly.pdbx_seq_one_letter_code
_entity_poly.pdbx_strand_id
1 'polypeptide(L)'
;GNGLGVQVTVFESDDRLGGKLRTSPFAGHPGIDEGPDAFLARLPWGTALATALGLPLVSPQAGRAAVWWDALHPIPEGLLLGMPTEVMALARSRLLSWPGKLRAATEPLRRRTSLEPDSLGGFVRARFGSEIHLRLVDPLVGSIYAADTDHFSLAAVPQIADLAGKGRSVLLTGRKMPKPPANAGPVFYAPRDGMGALALATASAATAAGAELRTNTPVQAVERDGKGWRVDGEHFAAVLLA
;
A
#
# COMPACT_ATOMS: atom_id res chain seq x y z
N GLY A 1 -6.14 2.41 -34.24
CA GLY A 1 -5.61 3.59 -34.95
C GLY A 1 -4.51 4.21 -34.13
N ASN A 2 -3.31 4.29 -34.69
CA ASN A 2 -2.10 4.98 -34.24
C ASN A 2 -1.52 4.58 -32.86
N GLY A 3 -0.95 3.36 -32.77
CA GLY A 3 0.10 3.09 -31.79
C GLY A 3 1.37 3.85 -32.20
N LEU A 4 2.13 4.36 -31.23
CA LEU A 4 3.23 5.34 -31.37
C LEU A 4 4.42 4.93 -32.28
N GLY A 5 4.34 3.85 -33.06
CA GLY A 5 5.43 3.37 -33.90
C GLY A 5 6.65 2.89 -33.10
N VAL A 6 6.49 2.68 -31.80
CA VAL A 6 7.54 2.24 -30.89
C VAL A 6 7.49 0.73 -30.76
N GLN A 7 8.60 0.07 -31.04
CA GLN A 7 8.82 -1.33 -30.69
C GLN A 7 9.21 -1.40 -29.21
N VAL A 8 8.54 -2.28 -28.47
CA VAL A 8 8.77 -2.47 -27.03
C VAL A 8 9.24 -3.89 -26.80
N THR A 9 10.38 -4.04 -26.14
CA THR A 9 10.88 -5.33 -25.65
C THR A 9 10.91 -5.28 -24.12
N VAL A 10 10.33 -6.29 -23.47
CA VAL A 10 10.36 -6.46 -22.02
C VAL A 10 11.22 -7.66 -21.68
N PHE A 11 12.22 -7.45 -20.85
CA PHE A 11 13.08 -8.49 -20.31
C PHE A 11 12.62 -8.87 -18.91
N GLU A 12 12.37 -10.15 -18.68
CA GLU A 12 11.96 -10.71 -17.40
C GLU A 12 12.97 -11.81 -17.02
N SER A 13 13.53 -11.71 -15.81
CA SER A 13 14.53 -12.65 -15.32
C SER A 13 13.93 -14.01 -15.00
N ASP A 14 12.70 -14.03 -14.48
CA ASP A 14 12.00 -15.26 -14.12
C ASP A 14 11.46 -15.97 -15.37
N ASP A 15 11.05 -17.22 -15.19
CA ASP A 15 10.41 -18.04 -16.23
C ASP A 15 8.97 -17.61 -16.55
N ARG A 16 8.44 -16.64 -15.81
CA ARG A 16 7.06 -16.15 -15.86
C ARG A 16 7.00 -14.64 -15.73
N LEU A 17 5.93 -14.06 -16.26
CA LEU A 17 5.60 -12.66 -16.07
C LEU A 17 4.80 -12.44 -14.78
N GLY A 18 4.73 -11.17 -14.35
CA GLY A 18 3.88 -10.69 -13.26
C GLY A 18 4.58 -10.43 -11.94
N GLY A 19 5.85 -10.83 -11.81
CA GLY A 19 6.65 -10.56 -10.60
C GLY A 19 5.91 -10.99 -9.33
N LYS A 20 5.65 -10.02 -8.43
CA LYS A 20 4.94 -10.25 -7.16
C LYS A 20 3.45 -10.57 -7.32
N LEU A 21 2.84 -10.29 -8.47
CA LEU A 21 1.45 -10.65 -8.76
C LEU A 21 1.41 -12.10 -9.22
N ARG A 22 1.15 -13.01 -8.27
CA ARG A 22 1.08 -14.43 -8.52
C ARG A 22 -0.16 -15.02 -7.84
N THR A 23 -0.88 -15.81 -8.62
CA THR A 23 -2.07 -16.55 -8.17
C THR A 23 -1.87 -18.02 -8.50
N SER A 24 -2.09 -18.91 -7.54
CA SER A 24 -1.95 -20.35 -7.73
C SER A 24 -3.02 -21.15 -6.99
N PRO A 25 -3.28 -22.41 -7.39
CA PRO A 25 -4.24 -23.23 -6.68
C PRO A 25 -3.68 -23.67 -5.31
N PHE A 26 -4.51 -23.59 -4.27
CA PHE A 26 -4.15 -24.02 -2.92
C PHE A 26 -5.38 -24.50 -2.16
N ALA A 27 -5.24 -25.60 -1.40
CA ALA A 27 -6.29 -26.17 -0.55
C ALA A 27 -7.66 -26.36 -1.25
N GLY A 28 -7.67 -26.78 -2.51
CA GLY A 28 -8.90 -26.98 -3.30
C GLY A 28 -9.50 -25.70 -3.90
N HIS A 29 -8.89 -24.53 -3.65
CA HIS A 29 -9.22 -23.30 -4.36
C HIS A 29 -8.40 -23.18 -5.64
N PRO A 30 -9.01 -22.79 -6.78
CA PRO A 30 -8.32 -22.72 -8.07
C PRO A 30 -7.36 -21.52 -8.18
N GLY A 31 -7.57 -20.46 -7.40
CA GLY A 31 -6.73 -19.27 -7.41
C GLY A 31 -6.68 -18.60 -6.04
N ILE A 32 -5.50 -18.62 -5.43
CA ILE A 32 -5.13 -17.92 -4.20
C ILE A 32 -3.95 -17.01 -4.54
N ASP A 33 -4.06 -15.73 -4.22
CA ASP A 33 -2.97 -14.78 -4.38
C ASP A 33 -1.85 -15.05 -3.37
N GLU A 34 -0.63 -15.18 -3.86
CA GLU A 34 0.57 -15.47 -3.05
C GLU A 34 1.23 -14.18 -2.49
N GLY A 35 0.79 -13.02 -2.94
CA GLY A 35 1.38 -11.72 -2.63
C GLY A 35 0.29 -10.66 -2.47
N PRO A 36 0.25 -9.61 -3.31
CA PRO A 36 -0.85 -8.67 -3.31
C PRO A 36 -2.17 -9.36 -3.65
N ASP A 37 -3.20 -9.13 -2.84
CA ASP A 37 -4.53 -9.75 -2.94
C ASP A 37 -5.63 -8.77 -3.41
N ALA A 38 -5.34 -7.46 -3.39
CA ALA A 38 -6.23 -6.42 -3.90
C ALA A 38 -5.48 -5.09 -4.14
N PHE A 39 -6.15 -4.13 -4.79
CA PHE A 39 -5.72 -2.74 -4.90
C PHE A 39 -6.78 -1.76 -4.39
N LEU A 40 -6.35 -0.56 -4.00
CA LEU A 40 -7.23 0.50 -3.49
C LEU A 40 -8.15 1.03 -4.59
N ALA A 41 -9.47 0.91 -4.39
CA ALA A 41 -10.49 1.36 -5.34
C ALA A 41 -10.45 2.87 -5.63
N ARG A 42 -10.01 3.67 -4.65
CA ARG A 42 -9.88 5.13 -4.81
C ARG A 42 -8.75 5.54 -5.75
N LEU A 43 -7.80 4.64 -6.05
CA LEU A 43 -6.73 4.90 -7.02
C LEU A 43 -7.23 4.46 -8.40
N PRO A 44 -7.43 5.39 -9.34
CA PRO A 44 -8.17 5.10 -10.57
C PRO A 44 -7.45 4.11 -11.49
N TRP A 45 -6.12 4.01 -11.40
CA TRP A 45 -5.28 3.30 -12.35
C TRP A 45 -5.55 1.79 -12.40
N GLY A 46 -5.70 1.14 -11.24
CA GLY A 46 -5.96 -0.31 -11.18
C GLY A 46 -7.31 -0.68 -11.78
N THR A 47 -8.36 0.07 -11.42
CA THR A 47 -9.71 -0.12 -11.98
C THR A 47 -9.74 0.19 -13.48
N ALA A 48 -9.08 1.25 -13.91
CA ALA A 48 -9.02 1.62 -15.33
C ALA A 48 -8.32 0.54 -16.17
N LEU A 49 -7.19 0.02 -15.70
CA LEU A 49 -6.47 -1.06 -16.39
C LEU A 49 -7.30 -2.34 -16.46
N ALA A 50 -7.88 -2.78 -15.33
CA ALA A 50 -8.74 -3.97 -15.31
C ALA A 50 -9.95 -3.82 -16.26
N THR A 51 -10.56 -2.63 -16.30
CA THR A 51 -11.66 -2.32 -17.22
C THR A 51 -11.22 -2.38 -18.68
N ALA A 52 -10.07 -1.78 -19.01
CA ALA A 52 -9.51 -1.80 -20.37
C ALA A 52 -9.16 -3.22 -20.84
N LEU A 53 -8.80 -4.11 -19.91
CA LEU A 53 -8.50 -5.52 -20.16
C LEU A 53 -9.74 -6.43 -20.11
N GLY A 54 -10.92 -5.89 -19.79
CA GLY A 54 -12.16 -6.65 -19.67
C GLY A 54 -12.20 -7.60 -18.47
N LEU A 55 -11.39 -7.36 -17.44
CA LEU A 55 -11.33 -8.20 -16.25
C LEU A 55 -12.47 -7.86 -15.27
N PRO A 56 -13.30 -8.84 -14.86
CA PRO A 56 -14.32 -8.61 -13.86
C PRO A 56 -13.67 -8.36 -12.49
N LEU A 57 -14.06 -7.26 -11.85
CA LEU A 57 -13.58 -6.92 -10.51
C LEU A 57 -14.56 -7.41 -9.43
N VAL A 58 -14.01 -7.88 -8.33
CA VAL A 58 -14.71 -8.25 -7.10
C VAL A 58 -14.15 -7.43 -5.94
N SER A 59 -14.95 -7.28 -4.89
CA SER A 59 -14.52 -6.65 -3.63
C SER A 59 -14.53 -7.68 -2.50
N PRO A 60 -13.61 -7.57 -1.53
CA PRO A 60 -13.64 -8.43 -0.34
C PRO A 60 -15.01 -8.38 0.36
N GLN A 61 -15.45 -9.51 0.90
CA GLN A 61 -16.63 -9.55 1.75
C GLN A 61 -16.40 -8.66 2.99
N ALA A 62 -17.44 -7.93 3.40
CA ALA A 62 -17.35 -7.10 4.60
C ALA A 62 -16.98 -7.96 5.82
N GLY A 63 -15.88 -7.59 6.46
CA GLY A 63 -15.36 -8.24 7.66
C GLY A 63 -14.96 -7.20 8.72
N ARG A 64 -14.69 -7.68 9.94
CA ARG A 64 -14.14 -6.85 11.02
C ARG A 64 -12.67 -7.18 11.20
N ALA A 65 -11.81 -6.17 11.03
CA ALA A 65 -10.40 -6.28 11.39
C ALA A 65 -10.22 -6.14 12.91
N ALA A 66 -9.18 -6.80 13.43
CA ALA A 66 -8.85 -6.84 14.86
C ALA A 66 -7.34 -6.78 15.05
N VAL A 67 -6.91 -6.31 16.22
CA VAL A 67 -5.50 -6.39 16.66
C VAL A 67 -5.40 -7.50 17.70
N TRP A 68 -4.39 -8.35 17.56
CA TRP A 68 -4.04 -9.32 18.60
C TRP A 68 -3.13 -8.67 19.64
N TRP A 69 -3.59 -8.61 20.89
CA TRP A 69 -2.79 -8.23 22.05
C TRP A 69 -3.32 -8.99 23.28
N ASP A 70 -2.68 -10.12 23.61
CA ASP A 70 -3.13 -11.15 24.57
C ASP A 70 -4.48 -11.83 24.22
N ALA A 71 -5.33 -11.16 23.43
CA ALA A 71 -6.57 -11.62 22.84
C ALA A 71 -6.87 -10.79 21.58
N LEU A 72 -7.90 -11.17 20.80
CA LEU A 72 -8.38 -10.33 19.70
C LEU A 72 -9.18 -9.15 20.23
N HIS A 73 -8.76 -7.93 19.86
CA HIS A 73 -9.47 -6.69 20.16
C HIS A 73 -9.97 -6.04 18.87
N PRO A 74 -11.22 -5.54 18.84
CA PRO A 74 -11.68 -4.75 17.72
C PRO A 74 -10.84 -3.47 17.58
N ILE A 75 -10.54 -3.10 16.34
CA ILE A 75 -9.85 -1.83 16.05
C ILE A 75 -10.80 -0.68 16.42
N PRO A 76 -10.37 0.28 17.26
CA PRO A 76 -11.18 1.47 17.56
C PRO A 76 -11.50 2.25 16.29
N GLU A 77 -12.70 2.82 16.22
CA GLU A 77 -13.04 3.79 15.18
C GLU A 77 -12.25 5.11 15.35
N GLY A 78 -12.35 6.01 14.38
CA GLY A 78 -11.73 7.35 14.50
C GLY A 78 -10.20 7.31 14.49
N LEU A 79 -9.62 6.37 13.75
CA LEU A 79 -8.18 6.24 13.53
C LEU A 79 -7.83 6.58 12.08
N LEU A 80 -6.65 7.16 11.88
CA LEU A 80 -5.98 7.25 10.59
C LEU A 80 -4.76 6.33 10.62
N LEU A 81 -4.86 5.14 10.02
CA LEU A 81 -3.79 4.13 10.02
C LEU A 81 -3.24 3.86 11.43
N GLY A 82 -4.14 3.63 12.39
CA GLY A 82 -3.80 3.41 13.81
C GLY A 82 -3.58 4.69 14.62
N MET A 83 -3.31 5.83 13.97
CA MET A 83 -3.11 7.10 14.65
C MET A 83 -4.45 7.69 15.12
N PRO A 84 -4.60 8.04 16.40
CA PRO A 84 -5.86 8.56 16.92
C PRO A 84 -6.25 9.90 16.31
N THR A 85 -7.49 10.00 15.85
CA THR A 85 -8.11 11.27 15.41
C THR A 85 -9.32 11.65 16.27
N GLU A 86 -9.95 10.68 16.96
CA GLU A 86 -11.04 10.90 17.89
C GLU A 86 -10.80 10.22 19.27
N VAL A 87 -10.86 10.99 20.36
CA VAL A 87 -10.53 10.50 21.72
C VAL A 87 -11.62 9.57 22.28
N MET A 88 -12.89 9.83 21.96
CA MET A 88 -14.00 9.03 22.51
C MET A 88 -14.00 7.58 22.02
N ALA A 89 -13.56 7.34 20.78
CA ALA A 89 -13.42 5.99 20.25
C ALA A 89 -12.33 5.20 20.99
N LEU A 90 -11.20 5.84 21.30
CA LEU A 90 -10.15 5.23 22.13
C LEU A 90 -10.62 4.91 23.55
N ALA A 91 -11.45 5.78 24.16
CA ALA A 91 -11.91 5.59 25.52
C ALA A 91 -12.70 4.28 25.70
N ARG A 92 -13.48 3.90 24.68
CA ARG A 92 -14.29 2.66 24.65
C ARG A 92 -13.46 1.40 24.35
N SER A 93 -12.24 1.56 23.84
CA SER A 93 -11.38 0.43 23.48
C SER A 93 -10.91 -0.35 24.70
N ARG A 94 -10.83 -1.69 24.58
CA ARG A 94 -10.19 -2.57 25.58
C ARG A 94 -8.72 -2.89 25.25
N LEU A 95 -8.24 -2.44 24.09
CA LEU A 95 -6.87 -2.67 23.62
C LEU A 95 -5.82 -1.84 24.38
N LEU A 96 -6.24 -0.69 24.93
CA LEU A 96 -5.36 0.26 25.62
C LEU A 96 -5.67 0.26 27.12
N SER A 97 -4.61 0.36 27.93
CA SER A 97 -4.74 0.57 29.37
C SER A 97 -5.33 1.95 29.69
N TRP A 98 -5.84 2.14 30.91
CA TRP A 98 -6.26 3.46 31.38
C TRP A 98 -5.13 4.50 31.33
N PRO A 99 -3.90 4.20 31.79
CA PRO A 99 -2.75 5.08 31.58
C PRO A 99 -2.47 5.39 30.10
N GLY A 100 -2.52 4.40 29.21
CA GLY A 100 -2.33 4.57 27.77
C GLY A 100 -3.35 5.52 27.14
N LYS A 101 -4.63 5.36 27.51
CA LYS A 101 -5.72 6.26 27.09
C LYS A 101 -5.50 7.70 27.55
N LEU A 102 -5.15 7.89 28.83
CA LEU A 102 -4.88 9.22 29.38
C LEU A 102 -3.67 9.88 28.70
N ARG A 103 -2.62 9.09 28.47
CA ARG A 103 -1.41 9.53 27.76
C ARG A 103 -1.73 9.98 26.33
N ALA A 104 -2.60 9.28 25.61
CA ALA A 104 -3.04 9.68 24.28
C ALA A 104 -3.96 10.91 24.31
N ALA A 105 -4.89 10.99 25.27
CA ALA A 105 -5.87 12.07 25.37
C ALA A 105 -5.24 13.44 25.69
N THR A 106 -4.07 13.46 26.34
CA THR A 106 -3.32 14.69 26.65
C THR A 106 -2.48 15.22 25.48
N GLU A 107 -2.47 14.55 24.33
CA GLU A 107 -1.75 14.98 23.13
C GLU A 107 -1.99 16.46 22.73
N PRO A 108 -3.21 17.02 22.80
CA PRO A 108 -3.45 18.42 22.42
C PRO A 108 -2.77 19.43 23.34
N LEU A 109 -2.37 19.02 24.55
CA LEU A 109 -1.66 19.87 25.51
C LEU A 109 -0.15 19.89 25.23
N ARG A 110 0.36 18.99 24.39
CA ARG A 110 1.80 18.87 24.10
C ARG A 110 2.27 19.92 23.11
N ARG A 111 3.54 20.33 23.25
CA ARG A 111 4.22 21.13 22.23
C ARG A 111 4.30 20.35 20.91
N ARG A 112 4.58 21.06 19.81
CA ARG A 112 4.81 20.42 18.52
C ARG A 112 5.99 19.44 18.67
N THR A 113 5.79 18.20 18.26
CA THR A 113 6.83 17.18 18.15
C THR A 113 7.64 17.43 16.88
N SER A 114 8.96 17.29 16.99
CA SER A 114 9.86 17.28 15.84
C SER A 114 9.48 16.16 14.87
N LEU A 115 9.65 16.40 13.57
CA LEU A 115 9.58 15.34 12.56
C LEU A 115 10.94 14.68 12.34
N GLU A 116 11.99 15.22 12.97
CA GLU A 116 13.35 14.72 12.94
C GLU A 116 13.76 14.13 14.30
N PRO A 117 14.50 13.00 14.34
CA PRO A 117 14.87 12.18 13.18
C PRO A 117 13.64 11.53 12.53
N ASP A 118 13.71 11.30 11.22
CA ASP A 118 12.62 10.68 10.46
C ASP A 118 12.35 9.24 10.93
N SER A 119 11.32 9.09 11.77
CA SER A 119 10.87 7.83 12.33
C SER A 119 9.38 7.90 12.65
N LEU A 120 8.59 7.04 12.02
CA LEU A 120 7.17 6.91 12.30
C LEU A 120 6.94 6.51 13.76
N GLY A 121 7.63 5.48 14.23
CA GLY A 121 7.50 4.97 15.59
C GLY A 121 7.96 5.99 16.63
N GLY A 122 9.09 6.66 16.38
CA GLY A 122 9.59 7.76 17.22
C GLY A 122 8.58 8.90 17.35
N PHE A 123 8.03 9.36 16.22
CA PHE A 123 7.01 10.41 16.20
C PHE A 123 5.77 10.01 17.01
N VAL A 124 5.23 8.82 16.77
CA VAL A 124 4.00 8.35 17.42
C VAL A 124 4.19 8.18 18.92
N ARG A 125 5.32 7.63 19.39
CA ARG A 125 5.59 7.52 20.85
C ARG A 125 5.72 8.88 21.52
N ALA A 126 6.45 9.81 20.92
CA ALA A 126 6.59 11.16 21.43
C ALA A 126 5.22 11.86 21.52
N ARG A 127 4.36 11.60 20.53
CA ARG A 127 3.05 12.23 20.41
C ARG A 127 1.98 11.60 21.31
N PHE A 128 1.76 10.31 21.18
CA PHE A 128 0.65 9.57 21.77
C PHE A 128 1.04 8.54 22.83
N GLY A 129 2.33 8.17 22.90
CA GLY A 129 2.85 7.18 23.84
C GLY A 129 3.00 5.78 23.24
N SER A 130 3.71 4.91 23.95
CA SER A 130 4.13 3.60 23.45
C SER A 130 2.97 2.64 23.18
N GLU A 131 1.88 2.68 23.95
CA GLU A 131 0.75 1.78 23.68
C GLU A 131 0.05 2.07 22.35
N ILE A 132 -0.07 3.35 21.96
CA ILE A 132 -0.64 3.71 20.65
C ILE A 132 0.28 3.27 19.52
N HIS A 133 1.59 3.41 19.71
CA HIS A 133 2.55 2.91 18.75
C HIS A 133 2.47 1.39 18.62
N LEU A 134 2.78 0.65 19.68
CA LEU A 134 2.95 -0.81 19.66
C LEU A 134 1.64 -1.58 19.42
N ARG A 135 0.49 -1.03 19.81
CA ARG A 135 -0.80 -1.75 19.73
C ARG A 135 -1.71 -1.25 18.62
N LEU A 136 -1.39 -0.14 17.95
CA LEU A 136 -2.21 0.38 16.85
C LEU A 136 -1.38 0.72 15.63
N VAL A 137 -0.45 1.68 15.73
CA VAL A 137 0.25 2.15 14.53
C VAL A 137 1.19 1.09 13.96
N ASP A 138 2.03 0.49 14.80
CA ASP A 138 2.96 -0.55 14.37
C ASP A 138 2.24 -1.77 13.75
N PRO A 139 1.22 -2.38 14.39
CA PRO A 139 0.53 -3.51 13.77
C PRO A 139 -0.26 -3.14 12.51
N LEU A 140 -0.77 -1.91 12.36
CA LEU A 140 -1.56 -1.52 11.18
C LEU A 140 -0.71 -1.04 10.02
N VAL A 141 0.32 -0.23 10.29
CA VAL A 141 1.24 0.24 9.25
C VAL A 141 2.26 -0.85 8.94
N GLY A 142 2.84 -1.48 9.96
CA GLY A 142 3.78 -2.57 9.80
C GLY A 142 3.19 -3.75 9.05
N SER A 143 1.89 -4.06 9.17
CA SER A 143 1.27 -5.13 8.38
C SER A 143 1.10 -4.76 6.90
N ILE A 144 0.92 -3.48 6.57
CA ILE A 144 0.76 -3.03 5.17
C ILE A 144 2.12 -2.97 4.47
N TYR A 145 3.13 -2.45 5.16
CA TYR A 145 4.45 -2.20 4.58
C TYR A 145 5.48 -3.30 4.89
N ALA A 146 5.11 -4.31 5.69
CA ALA A 146 6.02 -5.33 6.22
C ALA A 146 7.27 -4.69 6.88
N ALA A 147 7.08 -3.62 7.64
CA ALA A 147 8.15 -2.77 8.16
C ALA A 147 8.12 -2.67 9.69
N ASP A 148 9.31 -2.60 10.29
CA ASP A 148 9.47 -2.12 11.67
C ASP A 148 9.28 -0.61 11.68
N THR A 149 8.19 -0.13 12.29
CA THR A 149 7.85 1.29 12.23
C THR A 149 8.81 2.19 13.00
N ASP A 150 9.70 1.64 13.84
CA ASP A 150 10.76 2.43 14.49
C ASP A 150 11.85 2.88 13.52
N HIS A 151 12.11 2.05 12.52
CA HIS A 151 13.10 2.29 11.47
C HIS A 151 12.44 2.66 10.13
N PHE A 152 11.14 2.94 10.14
CA PHE A 152 10.38 3.33 8.97
C PHE A 152 10.16 4.84 8.92
N SER A 153 10.43 5.42 7.75
CA SER A 153 10.23 6.84 7.48
C SER A 153 8.77 7.25 7.71
N LEU A 154 8.56 8.36 8.41
CA LEU A 154 7.26 8.99 8.52
C LEU A 154 6.75 9.42 7.13
N ALA A 155 7.65 9.92 6.28
CA ALA A 155 7.32 10.37 4.92
C ALA A 155 6.82 9.23 4.01
N ALA A 156 7.22 7.98 4.29
CA ALA A 156 6.74 6.80 3.58
C ALA A 156 5.26 6.48 3.83
N VAL A 157 4.62 7.14 4.81
CA VAL A 157 3.19 7.07 5.08
C VAL A 157 2.55 8.46 4.91
N PRO A 158 2.27 8.90 3.66
CA PRO A 158 1.89 10.29 3.37
C PRO A 158 0.69 10.79 4.16
N GLN A 159 -0.29 9.91 4.42
CA GLN A 159 -1.47 10.26 5.21
C GLN A 159 -1.12 10.68 6.65
N ILE A 160 -0.17 9.99 7.28
CA ILE A 160 0.31 10.32 8.62
C ILE A 160 1.26 11.52 8.56
N ALA A 161 2.19 11.55 7.60
CA ALA A 161 3.14 12.66 7.42
C ALA A 161 2.42 13.99 7.22
N ASP A 162 1.42 14.03 6.34
CA ASP A 162 0.57 15.19 6.10
C ASP A 162 -0.08 15.69 7.39
N LEU A 163 -0.70 14.77 8.15
CA LEU A 163 -1.41 15.13 9.36
C LEU A 163 -0.44 15.58 10.47
N ALA A 164 0.73 14.95 10.57
CA ALA A 164 1.81 15.33 11.47
C ALA A 164 2.38 16.73 11.15
N GLY A 165 2.45 17.09 9.87
CA GLY A 165 2.90 18.40 9.40
C GLY A 165 1.87 19.52 9.60
N LYS A 166 0.57 19.19 9.57
CA LYS A 166 -0.56 20.13 9.59
C LYS A 166 -0.94 20.61 11.01
N GLY A 167 0.03 21.21 11.72
CA GLY A 167 -0.20 21.97 12.94
C GLY A 167 0.45 21.41 14.20
N ARG A 168 0.02 21.89 15.37
CA ARG A 168 0.62 21.50 16.66
C ARG A 168 0.12 20.14 17.14
N SER A 169 -1.16 19.83 16.93
CA SER A 169 -1.84 18.64 17.48
C SER A 169 -2.53 17.84 16.39
N VAL A 170 -2.26 16.53 16.40
CA VAL A 170 -2.84 15.57 15.47
C VAL A 170 -4.33 15.39 15.73
N LEU A 171 -4.76 15.29 17.00
CA LEU A 171 -6.19 15.13 17.32
C LEU A 171 -7.01 16.35 16.91
N LEU A 172 -6.49 17.57 17.14
CA LEU A 172 -7.21 18.79 16.77
C LEU A 172 -7.32 18.95 15.25
N THR A 173 -6.27 18.59 14.50
CA THR A 173 -6.29 18.63 13.04
C THR A 173 -7.14 17.52 12.45
N GLY A 174 -7.03 16.29 12.98
CA GLY A 174 -7.79 15.12 12.52
C GLY A 174 -9.30 15.30 12.67
N ARG A 175 -9.77 15.92 13.75
CA ARG A 175 -11.20 16.26 13.94
C ARG A 175 -11.79 17.16 12.87
N LYS A 176 -10.95 17.94 12.18
CA LYS A 176 -11.37 18.86 11.11
C LYS A 176 -11.35 18.19 9.73
N MET A 177 -10.82 16.97 9.64
CA MET A 177 -10.80 16.25 8.37
C MET A 177 -12.22 15.82 7.99
N PRO A 178 -12.60 15.96 6.71
CA PRO A 178 -13.89 15.49 6.24
C PRO A 178 -14.00 13.98 6.47
N LYS A 179 -15.14 13.55 7.00
CA LYS A 179 -15.44 12.12 7.15
C LYS A 179 -15.67 11.50 5.76
N PRO A 180 -15.21 10.26 5.51
CA PRO A 180 -15.53 9.56 4.28
C PRO A 180 -17.06 9.50 4.11
N PRO A 181 -17.59 9.69 2.89
CA PRO A 181 -19.02 9.52 2.66
C PRO A 181 -19.44 8.07 2.97
N ALA A 182 -20.62 7.90 3.58
CA ALA A 182 -21.10 6.60 4.04
C ALA A 182 -21.25 5.55 2.90
N ASN A 183 -21.37 6.00 1.65
CA ASN A 183 -21.55 5.17 0.45
C ASN A 183 -20.38 5.33 -0.55
N ALA A 184 -19.13 5.32 -0.08
CA ALA A 184 -17.95 5.51 -0.94
C ALA A 184 -17.64 4.32 -1.89
N GLY A 185 -18.47 3.28 -1.89
CA GLY A 185 -18.19 2.01 -2.56
C GLY A 185 -17.14 1.17 -1.81
N PRO A 186 -16.70 0.05 -2.41
CA PRO A 186 -15.67 -0.80 -1.83
C PRO A 186 -14.34 -0.06 -1.63
N VAL A 187 -13.62 -0.40 -0.55
CA VAL A 187 -12.27 0.13 -0.30
C VAL A 187 -11.24 -0.50 -1.24
N PHE A 188 -11.43 -1.78 -1.55
CA PHE A 188 -10.52 -2.61 -2.32
C PHE A 188 -11.25 -3.31 -3.46
N TYR A 189 -10.54 -3.49 -4.57
CA TYR A 189 -10.92 -4.34 -5.68
C TYR A 189 -9.81 -5.32 -6.01
N ALA A 190 -10.18 -6.48 -6.51
CA ALA A 190 -9.29 -7.48 -7.11
C ALA A 190 -9.97 -8.06 -8.36
N PRO A 191 -9.20 -8.54 -9.37
CA PRO A 191 -9.78 -9.38 -10.42
C PRO A 191 -10.40 -10.64 -9.81
N ARG A 192 -11.51 -11.12 -10.37
CA ARG A 192 -12.20 -12.33 -9.88
C ARG A 192 -11.29 -13.55 -9.77
N ASP A 193 -10.35 -13.68 -10.71
CA ASP A 193 -9.45 -14.83 -10.82
C ASP A 193 -8.08 -14.58 -10.16
N GLY A 194 -7.99 -13.57 -9.28
CA GLY A 194 -6.78 -13.19 -8.56
C GLY A 194 -5.94 -12.12 -9.25
N MET A 195 -5.02 -11.52 -8.50
CA MET A 195 -4.16 -10.43 -8.97
C MET A 195 -3.18 -10.85 -10.08
N GLY A 196 -2.80 -12.12 -10.16
CA GLY A 196 -2.01 -12.68 -11.26
C GLY A 196 -2.71 -12.54 -12.62
N ALA A 197 -4.04 -12.60 -12.66
CA ALA A 197 -4.81 -12.42 -13.89
C ALA A 197 -4.62 -11.01 -14.50
N LEU A 198 -4.44 -9.99 -13.66
CA LEU A 198 -4.17 -8.63 -14.13
C LEU A 198 -2.83 -8.55 -14.88
N ALA A 199 -1.79 -9.19 -14.36
CA ALA A 199 -0.48 -9.23 -14.99
C ALA A 199 -0.52 -9.99 -16.33
N LEU A 200 -1.14 -11.17 -16.35
CA LEU A 200 -1.22 -12.02 -17.55
C LEU A 200 -2.08 -11.38 -18.65
N ALA A 201 -3.19 -10.74 -18.30
CA ALA A 201 -4.00 -10.00 -19.26
C ALA A 201 -3.25 -8.79 -19.82
N THR A 202 -2.50 -8.07 -18.99
CA THR A 202 -1.64 -6.95 -19.43
C THR A 202 -0.57 -7.43 -20.42
N ALA A 203 0.11 -8.54 -20.10
CA ALA A 203 1.10 -9.15 -20.99
C ALA A 203 0.47 -9.56 -22.33
N SER A 204 -0.69 -10.21 -22.29
CA SER A 204 -1.42 -10.63 -23.49
C SER A 204 -1.80 -9.44 -24.37
N ALA A 205 -2.29 -8.36 -23.77
CA ALA A 205 -2.61 -7.12 -24.48
C ALA A 205 -1.37 -6.44 -25.08
N ALA A 206 -0.24 -6.44 -24.35
CA ALA A 206 1.02 -5.91 -24.85
C ALA A 206 1.54 -6.70 -26.05
N THR A 207 1.54 -8.03 -25.98
CA THR A 207 1.91 -8.91 -27.09
C THR A 207 0.99 -8.70 -28.30
N ALA A 208 -0.32 -8.59 -28.09
CA ALA A 208 -1.28 -8.30 -29.16
C ALA A 208 -1.04 -6.92 -29.81
N ALA A 209 -0.48 -5.97 -29.07
CA ALA A 209 -0.04 -4.67 -29.57
C ALA A 209 1.34 -4.69 -30.25
N GLY A 210 2.02 -5.85 -30.29
CA GLY A 210 3.31 -6.04 -30.96
C GLY A 210 4.54 -5.89 -30.04
N ALA A 211 4.36 -5.90 -28.72
CA ALA A 211 5.48 -5.95 -27.79
C ALA A 211 6.12 -7.35 -27.79
N GLU A 212 7.44 -7.40 -27.66
CA GLU A 212 8.20 -8.62 -27.46
C GLU A 212 8.44 -8.84 -25.96
N LEU A 213 8.01 -9.97 -25.41
CA LEU A 213 8.19 -10.31 -23.99
C LEU A 213 9.14 -11.50 -23.90
N ARG A 214 10.30 -11.32 -23.24
CA ARG A 214 11.36 -12.32 -23.10
C ARG A 214 11.52 -12.71 -21.63
N THR A 215 11.02 -13.90 -21.26
CA THR A 215 11.27 -14.50 -19.94
C THR A 215 12.60 -15.25 -19.92
N ASN A 216 13.07 -15.67 -18.73
CA ASN A 216 14.39 -16.28 -18.53
C ASN A 216 15.55 -15.45 -19.10
N THR A 217 15.38 -14.13 -19.18
CA THR A 217 16.34 -13.22 -19.83
C THR A 217 16.75 -12.12 -18.84
N PRO A 218 17.52 -12.46 -17.79
CA PRO A 218 17.99 -11.47 -16.84
C PRO A 218 18.99 -10.52 -17.50
N VAL A 219 18.68 -9.22 -17.49
CA VAL A 219 19.59 -8.18 -17.98
C VAL A 219 20.79 -8.03 -17.06
N GLN A 220 22.01 -8.17 -17.59
CA GLN A 220 23.26 -8.09 -16.82
C GLN A 220 23.95 -6.72 -16.94
N ALA A 221 23.81 -6.06 -18.08
CA ALA A 221 24.45 -4.79 -18.36
C ALA A 221 23.54 -3.84 -19.14
N VAL A 222 23.53 -2.58 -18.70
CA VAL A 222 22.91 -1.46 -19.41
C VAL A 222 23.95 -0.37 -19.55
N GLU A 223 24.31 -0.05 -20.79
CA GLU A 223 25.36 0.90 -21.10
C GLU A 223 24.85 1.97 -22.05
N ARG A 224 25.42 3.17 -21.97
CA ARG A 224 25.08 4.25 -22.89
C ARG A 224 25.74 3.98 -24.25
N ASP A 225 24.96 4.10 -25.32
CA ASP A 225 25.43 3.91 -26.70
C ASP A 225 25.00 5.09 -27.58
N GLY A 226 25.87 6.11 -27.69
CA GLY A 226 25.58 7.35 -28.40
C GLY A 226 24.34 8.06 -27.85
N LYS A 227 23.27 8.11 -28.66
CA LYS A 227 21.97 8.69 -28.29
C LYS A 227 21.00 7.68 -27.66
N GLY A 228 21.34 6.40 -27.69
CA GLY A 228 20.56 5.30 -27.13
C GLY A 228 21.31 4.56 -26.03
N TRP A 229 20.98 3.28 -25.92
CA TRP A 229 21.44 2.37 -24.89
C TRP A 229 21.75 1.02 -25.49
N ARG A 230 22.71 0.32 -24.89
CA ARG A 230 23.00 -1.08 -25.18
C ARG A 230 22.62 -1.91 -23.96
N VAL A 231 21.74 -2.88 -24.15
CA VAL A 231 21.26 -3.82 -23.13
C VAL A 231 21.73 -5.20 -23.54
N ASP A 232 22.69 -5.77 -22.80
CA ASP A 232 23.35 -7.05 -23.10
C ASP A 232 23.79 -7.21 -24.58
N GLY A 233 24.20 -6.12 -25.21
CA GLY A 233 24.67 -6.10 -26.60
C GLY A 233 23.63 -5.66 -27.64
N GLU A 234 22.34 -5.61 -27.28
CA GLU A 234 21.26 -5.13 -28.15
C GLU A 234 21.03 -3.62 -27.98
N HIS A 235 20.79 -2.90 -29.08
CA HIS A 235 20.63 -1.44 -29.06
C HIS A 235 19.15 -1.02 -28.90
N PHE A 236 18.89 -0.09 -27.99
CA PHE A 236 17.58 0.49 -27.70
C PHE A 236 17.64 2.03 -27.67
N ALA A 237 16.60 2.69 -28.17
CA ALA A 237 16.51 4.15 -28.12
C ALA A 237 16.29 4.71 -26.70
N ALA A 238 15.65 3.92 -25.83
CA ALA A 238 15.38 4.25 -24.43
C ALA A 238 15.30 2.97 -23.59
N VAL A 239 15.60 3.09 -22.30
CA VAL A 239 15.49 1.98 -21.32
C VAL A 239 14.67 2.46 -20.13
N LEU A 240 13.75 1.60 -19.68
CA LEU A 240 13.00 1.77 -18.44
C LEU A 240 13.44 0.64 -17.49
N LEU A 241 13.96 1.01 -16.32
CA LEU A 241 14.26 0.06 -15.25
C LEU A 241 13.05 0.00 -14.32
N ALA A 242 12.46 -1.19 -14.16
CA ALA A 242 11.22 -1.43 -13.45
C ALA A 242 11.38 -2.54 -12.40
#